data_AF-A0A4Q9DMI5-F1
#
_entry.id   AF-A0A4Q9DMI5-F1
#
_cell.length_a   1.000
_cell.length_b   1.000
_cell.length_c   1.000
_cell.angle_alpha   90.00
_cell.angle_beta   90.00
_cell.angle_gamma   90.00
#
_symmetry.space_group_name_H-M   'P 1'
#
loop_
_entity.id
_entity.type
_entity.pdbx_description
1 polymer ?
#
loop_
_entity_poly.entity_id
_entity_poly.type
_entity_poly.pdbx_seq_one_letter_code
_entity_poly.pdbx_strand_id
1 'polypeptide(L)'
;MGDICINRSFGIITSNQGETLLIIFGVDCATETKNIGFSIYDYSRKAFVGCRKEASIEETILHYIERFGGQQILLCFDAPLGWPDDFAPVLYRHMAGDYLGNTPDAFFKRDTDIFCAYLLRKIPLEIASDKIARTAYKTLQIIESIRTSYPHIQIRWDPAERVQLGFIEVYPAAWLLSELISPNISRDKKTISYKGTKPENKRRRMEIIREMRKKGIRFTGFYKKMIEEEHFFDACLCCLCGKDFLDQRAIRPFPDLTSVFKEGWIWMKPTI
;
A
#
# COMPACT_ATOMS: atom_id res chain seq x y z
N MET A 1 -15.11 -19.56 -11.26
CA MET A 1 -13.99 -20.51 -11.08
C MET A 1 -12.73 -19.79 -11.54
N GLY A 2 -12.01 -19.16 -10.60
CA GLY A 2 -10.91 -18.23 -10.91
C GLY A 2 -9.56 -18.92 -10.87
N ASP A 3 -8.75 -18.72 -11.91
CA ASP A 3 -7.43 -19.30 -12.08
C ASP A 3 -6.48 -18.97 -10.92
N ILE A 4 -5.97 -20.03 -10.31
CA ILE A 4 -5.03 -20.05 -9.20
C ILE A 4 -3.61 -19.96 -9.78
N CYS A 5 -2.97 -18.79 -9.71
CA CYS A 5 -1.52 -18.68 -9.84
C CYS A 5 -0.87 -18.81 -8.46
N ILE A 6 -1.02 -19.97 -7.84
CA ILE A 6 -0.12 -20.41 -6.77
C ILE A 6 0.72 -21.51 -7.41
N ASN A 7 2.03 -21.34 -7.40
CA ASN A 7 2.91 -22.46 -7.69
C ASN A 7 2.66 -23.49 -6.57
N ARG A 8 1.96 -24.60 -6.89
CA ARG A 8 1.54 -25.64 -5.93
C ARG A 8 2.73 -26.25 -5.14
N SER A 9 3.96 -25.91 -5.53
CA SER A 9 5.22 -26.32 -4.92
C SER A 9 5.59 -25.59 -3.63
N PHE A 10 4.91 -24.50 -3.24
CA PHE A 10 5.21 -23.82 -1.98
C PHE A 10 4.52 -24.51 -0.80
N GLY A 11 5.04 -25.68 -0.42
CA GLY A 11 4.80 -26.28 0.89
C GLY A 11 5.22 -25.31 2.01
N ILE A 12 4.79 -25.57 3.24
CA ILE A 12 5.20 -24.83 4.44
C ILE A 12 6.72 -24.70 4.40
N ILE A 13 7.21 -23.48 4.20
CA ILE A 13 8.62 -23.20 4.03
C ILE A 13 9.20 -23.10 5.44
N THR A 14 9.84 -24.16 5.89
CA THR A 14 10.70 -24.11 7.07
C THR A 14 12.07 -23.57 6.63
N SER A 15 12.56 -22.50 7.27
CA SER A 15 13.96 -22.10 7.10
C SER A 15 14.83 -23.16 7.78
N ASN A 16 15.85 -23.64 7.07
CA ASN A 16 16.95 -24.34 7.72
C ASN A 16 17.73 -23.29 8.50
N GLN A 17 17.71 -23.41 9.83
CA GLN A 17 18.45 -22.60 10.81
C GLN A 17 17.94 -21.17 11.01
N GLY A 18 17.15 -20.96 12.07
CA GLY A 18 17.12 -19.73 12.89
C GLY A 18 16.63 -18.40 12.27
N GLU A 19 16.54 -18.27 10.94
CA GLU A 19 16.06 -17.06 10.29
C GLU A 19 14.53 -17.05 10.27
N THR A 20 13.94 -16.12 11.03
CA THR A 20 12.53 -15.80 10.91
C THR A 20 12.28 -15.27 9.50
N LEU A 21 11.53 -16.03 8.71
CA LEU A 21 11.08 -15.59 7.38
C LEU A 21 10.20 -14.35 7.56
N LEU A 22 10.38 -13.36 6.68
CA LEU A 22 9.59 -12.14 6.66
C LEU A 22 8.76 -12.08 5.39
N ILE A 23 7.46 -11.89 5.55
CA ILE A 23 6.50 -11.79 4.46
C ILE A 23 5.86 -10.41 4.46
N ILE A 24 5.72 -9.83 3.28
CA ILE A 24 5.04 -8.55 3.08
C ILE A 24 3.76 -8.78 2.31
N PHE A 25 2.65 -8.28 2.84
CA PHE A 25 1.38 -8.21 2.15
C PHE A 25 1.14 -6.78 1.69
N GLY A 26 0.93 -6.60 0.38
CA GLY A 26 0.54 -5.32 -0.18
C GLY A 26 -0.94 -5.31 -0.51
N VAL A 27 -1.63 -4.23 -0.15
CA VAL A 27 -3.06 -4.06 -0.34
C VAL A 27 -3.32 -2.74 -1.06
N ASP A 28 -3.79 -2.81 -2.31
CA ASP A 28 -4.34 -1.65 -3.01
C ASP A 28 -5.78 -1.46 -2.51
N CYS A 29 -5.99 -0.47 -1.65
CA CYS A 29 -7.29 -0.29 -0.99
C CYS A 29 -8.26 0.48 -1.89
N ALA A 30 -9.54 0.08 -1.83
CA ALA A 30 -10.61 0.73 -2.55
C ALA A 30 -11.94 0.55 -1.82
N THR A 31 -12.84 1.52 -1.97
CA THR A 31 -14.23 1.43 -1.48
C THR A 31 -14.94 0.16 -1.95
N GLU A 32 -14.80 -0.17 -3.24
CA GLU A 32 -15.44 -1.34 -3.85
C GLU A 32 -14.58 -2.60 -3.70
N THR A 33 -15.12 -3.67 -3.13
CA THR A 33 -14.34 -4.90 -2.84
C THR A 33 -13.70 -5.49 -4.09
N LYS A 34 -14.39 -5.44 -5.25
CA LYS A 34 -13.86 -5.92 -6.53
C LYS A 34 -12.60 -5.18 -6.99
N ASN A 35 -12.41 -3.94 -6.54
CA ASN A 35 -11.27 -3.10 -6.89
C ASN A 35 -10.12 -3.19 -5.87
N ILE A 36 -10.24 -4.00 -4.81
CA ILE A 36 -9.15 -4.21 -3.88
C ILE A 36 -8.17 -5.23 -4.46
N GLY A 37 -6.90 -4.83 -4.55
CA GLY A 37 -5.77 -5.67 -4.94
C GLY A 37 -5.03 -6.25 -3.75
N PHE A 38 -4.47 -7.44 -3.91
CA PHE A 38 -3.68 -8.11 -2.87
C PHE A 38 -2.47 -8.81 -3.49
N SER A 39 -1.29 -8.65 -2.86
CA SER A 39 -0.05 -9.28 -3.30
C SER A 39 0.80 -9.73 -2.11
N ILE A 40 1.60 -10.77 -2.32
CA ILE A 40 2.50 -11.34 -1.32
C ILE A 40 3.92 -11.31 -1.85
N TYR A 41 4.82 -10.74 -1.06
CA TYR A 41 6.25 -10.69 -1.31
C TYR A 41 7.01 -11.43 -0.21
N ASP A 42 7.84 -12.40 -0.60
CA ASP A 42 8.80 -13.07 0.27
C ASP A 42 10.07 -12.21 0.32
N TYR A 43 10.29 -11.57 1.46
CA TYR A 43 11.39 -10.62 1.65
C TYR A 43 12.75 -11.31 1.57
N SER A 44 12.88 -12.49 2.18
CA SER A 44 14.10 -13.29 2.20
C SER A 44 14.50 -13.74 0.80
N ARG A 45 13.53 -14.20 -0.01
CA ARG A 45 13.77 -14.65 -1.39
C ARG A 45 13.80 -13.51 -2.41
N LYS A 46 13.46 -12.28 -1.99
CA LYS A 46 13.34 -11.10 -2.84
C LYS A 46 12.43 -11.33 -4.04
N ALA A 47 11.32 -12.05 -3.83
CA ALA A 47 10.44 -12.49 -4.88
C ALA A 47 8.98 -12.37 -4.47
N PHE A 48 8.14 -11.95 -5.40
CA PHE A 48 6.71 -12.06 -5.22
C PHE A 48 6.26 -13.52 -5.40
N VAL A 49 5.40 -13.99 -4.51
CA VAL A 49 5.04 -15.42 -4.40
C VAL A 49 3.56 -15.70 -4.58
N GLY A 50 2.69 -14.68 -4.63
CA GLY A 50 1.27 -14.90 -4.89
C GLY A 50 0.39 -13.67 -4.87
N CYS A 51 -0.82 -13.84 -5.37
CA CYS A 51 -1.90 -12.85 -5.36
C CYS A 51 -3.26 -13.58 -5.50
N ARG A 52 -3.68 -14.29 -4.44
CA ARG A 52 -4.99 -14.96 -4.42
C ARG A 52 -6.01 -14.09 -3.73
N LYS A 53 -7.26 -14.18 -4.17
CA LYS A 53 -8.42 -13.58 -3.51
C LYS A 53 -9.37 -14.72 -3.15
N GLU A 54 -9.72 -14.83 -1.88
CA GLU A 54 -10.83 -15.65 -1.37
C GLU A 54 -12.17 -14.92 -1.61
N ALA A 55 -13.24 -15.23 -0.87
CA ALA A 55 -14.52 -14.56 -1.07
C ALA A 55 -14.45 -13.08 -0.66
N SER A 56 -13.65 -12.75 0.36
CA SER A 56 -13.35 -11.38 0.79
C SER A 56 -11.85 -11.10 0.93
N ILE A 57 -11.47 -9.81 1.05
CA ILE A 57 -10.06 -9.44 1.28
C ILE A 57 -9.64 -9.79 2.71
N GLU A 58 -10.56 -9.66 3.66
CA GLU A 58 -10.38 -9.99 5.07
C GLU A 58 -10.07 -11.48 5.22
N GLU A 59 -10.88 -12.36 4.61
CA GLU A 59 -10.62 -13.81 4.58
C GLU A 59 -9.30 -14.14 3.89
N THR A 60 -8.99 -13.43 2.80
CA THR A 60 -7.70 -13.60 2.10
C THR A 60 -6.54 -13.31 3.03
N ILE A 61 -6.57 -12.16 3.70
CA ILE A 61 -5.50 -11.75 4.63
C ILE A 61 -5.40 -12.74 5.78
N LEU A 62 -6.52 -13.08 6.44
CA LEU A 62 -6.55 -14.02 7.56
C LEU A 62 -6.00 -15.40 7.17
N HIS A 63 -6.43 -15.93 6.02
CA HIS A 63 -5.91 -17.20 5.48
C HIS A 63 -4.39 -17.17 5.31
N TYR A 64 -3.84 -16.06 4.79
CA TYR A 64 -2.40 -15.96 4.59
C TYR A 64 -1.63 -15.66 5.87
N ILE A 65 -2.20 -14.93 6.84
CA ILE A 65 -1.61 -14.80 8.18
C ILE A 65 -1.47 -16.19 8.82
N GLU A 66 -2.52 -17.00 8.77
CA GLU A 66 -2.49 -18.37 9.29
C GLU A 66 -1.49 -19.25 8.53
N ARG A 67 -1.50 -19.20 7.20
CA ARG A 67 -0.58 -19.97 6.34
C ARG A 67 0.89 -19.66 6.63
N PHE A 68 1.21 -18.40 6.89
CA PHE A 68 2.56 -17.95 7.24
C PHE A 68 2.75 -17.84 8.77
N GLY A 69 1.95 -18.56 9.56
CA GLY A 69 2.06 -18.59 11.01
C GLY A 69 3.49 -18.87 11.48
N GLY A 70 3.93 -18.13 12.49
CA GLY A 70 5.31 -18.17 13.02
C GLY A 70 6.33 -17.30 12.26
N GLN A 71 5.93 -16.68 11.15
CA GLN A 71 6.75 -15.71 10.41
C GLN A 71 6.43 -14.27 10.84
N GLN A 72 7.34 -13.34 10.54
CA GLN A 72 7.03 -11.91 10.65
C GLN A 72 6.25 -11.47 9.41
N ILE A 73 5.15 -10.76 9.62
CA ILE A 73 4.25 -10.30 8.56
C ILE A 73 4.09 -8.79 8.66
N LEU A 74 4.33 -8.11 7.54
CA LEU A 74 4.10 -6.68 7.37
C LEU A 74 2.99 -6.45 6.35
N LEU A 75 1.87 -5.84 6.76
CA LEU A 75 0.83 -5.36 5.85
C LEU A 75 1.12 -3.92 5.42
N CYS A 76 0.97 -3.64 4.12
CA CYS A 76 1.17 -2.33 3.53
C CYS A 76 -0.12 -1.91 2.84
N PHE A 77 -0.82 -0.92 3.38
CA PHE A 77 -2.10 -0.46 2.87
C PHE A 77 -1.95 0.83 2.05
N ASP A 78 -2.48 0.86 0.83
CA ASP A 78 -2.67 2.08 0.03
C ASP A 78 -3.95 2.81 0.45
N ALA A 79 -3.99 3.25 1.70
CA ALA A 79 -5.07 4.09 2.20
C ALA A 79 -4.61 4.90 3.41
N PRO A 80 -5.22 6.08 3.61
CA PRO A 80 -5.02 6.81 4.85
C PRO A 80 -5.50 6.00 6.05
N LEU A 81 -4.68 5.98 7.10
CA LEU A 81 -5.01 5.31 8.36
C LEU A 81 -5.45 6.29 9.47
N GLY A 82 -5.52 7.58 9.16
CA GLY A 82 -5.99 8.63 10.05
C GLY A 82 -6.55 9.83 9.28
N TRP A 83 -7.03 10.81 10.04
CA TRP A 83 -7.58 12.08 9.54
C TRP A 83 -6.71 13.24 10.00
N PRO A 84 -6.77 14.40 9.31
CA PRO A 84 -6.12 15.61 9.77
C PRO A 84 -6.49 15.94 11.23
N ASP A 85 -5.53 16.39 12.03
CA ASP A 85 -5.70 16.59 13.47
C ASP A 85 -6.87 17.52 13.80
N ASP A 86 -7.00 18.60 13.01
CA ASP A 86 -8.04 19.62 13.10
C ASP A 86 -9.41 19.17 12.58
N PHE A 87 -9.49 18.06 11.83
CA PHE A 87 -10.72 17.68 11.12
C PHE A 87 -11.90 17.45 12.07
N ALA A 88 -11.72 16.59 13.07
CA ALA A 88 -12.76 16.26 14.05
C ALA A 88 -13.16 17.45 14.95
N PRO A 89 -12.23 18.19 15.60
CA PRO A 89 -12.62 19.27 16.50
C PRO A 89 -13.29 20.45 15.78
N VAL A 90 -12.91 20.73 14.53
CA VAL A 90 -13.55 21.78 13.72
C VAL A 90 -14.97 21.37 13.33
N LEU A 91 -15.18 20.14 12.83
CA LEU A 91 -16.51 19.66 12.45
C LEU A 91 -17.47 19.51 13.64
N TYR A 92 -16.97 19.10 14.80
CA TYR A 92 -17.79 18.94 16.00
C TYR A 92 -18.51 20.24 16.40
N ARG A 93 -17.88 21.40 16.13
CA ARG A 93 -18.42 22.73 16.47
C ARG A 93 -19.17 23.40 15.32
N HIS A 94 -19.11 22.83 14.12
CA HIS A 94 -19.67 23.42 12.91
C HIS A 94 -21.19 23.30 12.90
N MET A 95 -21.88 24.39 12.56
CA MET A 95 -23.30 24.37 12.25
C MET A 95 -23.52 24.58 10.75
N ALA A 96 -24.57 23.97 10.20
CA ALA A 96 -24.88 24.07 8.79
C ALA A 96 -25.01 25.55 8.35
N GLY A 97 -24.14 25.96 7.42
CA GLY A 97 -24.06 27.35 6.91
C GLY A 97 -22.89 28.15 7.46
N ASP A 98 -22.21 27.69 8.52
CA ASP A 98 -21.07 28.40 9.09
C ASP A 98 -19.82 28.30 8.22
N TYR A 99 -19.00 29.35 8.27
CA TYR A 99 -17.69 29.37 7.62
C TYR A 99 -16.68 28.50 8.39
N LEU A 100 -16.00 27.61 7.67
CA LEU A 100 -14.88 26.84 8.18
C LEU A 100 -13.62 27.71 8.04
N GLY A 101 -13.13 28.27 9.16
CA GLY A 101 -12.02 29.24 9.20
C GLY A 101 -10.63 28.73 8.79
N ASN A 102 -10.52 27.45 8.42
CA ASN A 102 -9.26 26.83 7.99
C ASN A 102 -9.13 26.91 6.46
N THR A 103 -7.89 26.87 5.95
CA THR A 103 -7.71 26.67 4.51
C THR A 103 -8.17 25.26 4.12
N PRO A 104 -8.67 25.04 2.89
CA PRO A 104 -9.05 23.70 2.44
C PRO A 104 -7.92 22.67 2.62
N ASP A 105 -6.67 23.05 2.35
CA ASP A 105 -5.53 22.15 2.52
C ASP A 105 -5.31 21.75 3.98
N ALA A 106 -5.37 22.71 4.92
CA ALA A 106 -5.26 22.42 6.35
C ALA A 106 -6.42 21.55 6.89
N PHE A 107 -7.54 21.49 6.16
CA PHE A 107 -8.72 20.75 6.58
C PHE A 107 -8.85 19.37 5.92
N PHE A 108 -8.43 19.24 4.65
CA PHE A 108 -8.62 18.03 3.85
C PHE A 108 -7.34 17.17 3.70
N LYS A 109 -6.17 17.70 4.08
CA LYS A 109 -4.87 17.02 3.93
C LYS A 109 -4.17 16.90 5.28
N ARG A 110 -3.50 15.77 5.51
CA ARG A 110 -2.59 15.58 6.65
C ARG A 110 -1.22 16.16 6.32
N ASP A 111 -0.39 16.30 7.34
CA ASP A 111 0.99 16.73 7.14
C ASP A 111 1.77 15.76 6.24
N THR A 112 1.52 14.45 6.37
CA THR A 112 2.12 13.45 5.47
C THR A 112 1.69 13.62 4.01
N ASP A 113 0.44 14.04 3.74
CA ASP A 113 -0.05 14.20 2.36
C ASP A 113 0.57 15.44 1.71
N ILE A 114 0.70 16.52 2.48
CA ILE A 114 1.36 17.77 2.06
C ILE A 114 2.84 17.50 1.76
N PHE A 115 3.53 16.79 2.67
CA PHE A 115 4.92 16.40 2.50
C PHE A 115 5.12 15.55 1.23
N CYS A 116 4.31 14.52 1.04
CA CYS A 116 4.36 13.67 -0.15
C CYS A 116 4.04 14.46 -1.43
N ALA A 117 3.08 15.40 -1.40
CA ALA A 117 2.77 16.25 -2.53
C ALA A 117 3.94 17.14 -2.95
N TYR A 118 4.64 17.72 -1.97
CA TYR A 118 5.85 18.51 -2.20
C TYR A 118 6.95 17.66 -2.86
N LEU A 119 7.22 16.47 -2.32
CA LEU A 119 8.31 15.61 -2.78
C LEU A 119 8.03 14.97 -4.15
N LEU A 120 6.80 14.55 -4.40
CA LEU A 120 6.41 13.85 -5.63
C LEU A 120 5.89 14.78 -6.73
N ARG A 121 5.65 16.05 -6.42
CA ARG A 121 4.92 17.02 -7.28
C ARG A 121 3.58 16.47 -7.77
N LYS A 122 2.94 15.65 -6.92
CA LYS A 122 1.66 14.99 -7.18
C LYS A 122 0.90 14.85 -5.87
N ILE A 123 -0.36 15.27 -5.83
CA ILE A 123 -1.20 15.14 -4.64
C ILE A 123 -1.51 13.64 -4.43
N PRO A 124 -1.10 13.05 -3.28
CA PRO A 124 -1.31 11.63 -3.04
C PRO A 124 -2.76 11.33 -2.68
N LEU A 125 -3.32 11.98 -1.66
CA LEU A 125 -4.64 11.71 -1.08
C LEU A 125 -5.25 13.00 -0.48
N GLU A 126 -6.54 13.24 -0.71
CA GLU A 126 -7.34 14.28 0.00
C GLU A 126 -8.42 13.57 0.81
N ILE A 127 -8.21 13.45 2.11
CA ILE A 127 -8.79 12.35 2.90
C ILE A 127 -10.23 12.59 3.24
N ALA A 128 -10.58 13.84 3.52
CA ALA A 128 -11.95 14.22 3.78
C ALA A 128 -12.79 14.42 2.50
N SER A 129 -12.28 14.04 1.32
CA SER A 129 -13.05 13.93 0.08
C SER A 129 -13.75 12.57 -0.03
N ASP A 130 -14.93 12.53 -0.66
CA ASP A 130 -15.87 11.36 -0.68
C ASP A 130 -15.19 10.00 -0.93
N LYS A 131 -14.40 9.87 -2.00
CA LYS A 131 -13.82 8.58 -2.41
C LYS A 131 -12.71 8.11 -1.48
N ILE A 132 -11.87 9.02 -0.98
CA ILE A 132 -10.76 8.68 -0.12
C ILE A 132 -11.25 8.40 1.30
N ALA A 133 -12.21 9.18 1.82
CA ALA A 133 -12.82 8.96 3.12
C ALA A 133 -13.45 7.56 3.23
N ARG A 134 -14.20 7.13 2.21
CA ARG A 134 -14.78 5.78 2.17
C ARG A 134 -13.75 4.68 2.09
N THR A 135 -12.65 4.91 1.35
CA THR A 135 -11.54 3.95 1.24
C THR A 135 -10.78 3.82 2.56
N ALA A 136 -10.51 4.93 3.25
CA ALA A 136 -9.91 4.97 4.57
C ALA A 136 -10.78 4.23 5.60
N TYR A 137 -12.08 4.57 5.66
CA TYR A 137 -13.04 3.90 6.55
C TYR A 137 -13.05 2.39 6.35
N LYS A 138 -13.16 1.92 5.10
CA LYS A 138 -13.14 0.49 4.79
C LYS A 138 -11.81 -0.18 5.14
N THR A 139 -10.68 0.49 4.93
CA THR A 139 -9.37 -0.05 5.30
C THR A 139 -9.26 -0.25 6.82
N LEU A 140 -9.76 0.71 7.60
CA LEU A 140 -9.82 0.57 9.05
C LEU A 140 -10.76 -0.55 9.50
N GLN A 141 -11.87 -0.78 8.80
CA GLN A 141 -12.72 -1.95 9.03
C GLN A 141 -11.99 -3.27 8.75
N ILE A 142 -11.20 -3.36 7.68
CA ILE A 142 -10.36 -4.53 7.38
C ILE A 142 -9.36 -4.76 8.52
N ILE A 143 -8.67 -3.71 8.97
CA ILE A 143 -7.71 -3.78 10.08
C ILE A 143 -8.40 -4.24 11.37
N GLU A 144 -9.58 -3.72 11.68
CA GLU A 144 -10.36 -4.14 12.86
C GLU A 144 -10.81 -5.61 12.78
N SER A 145 -11.21 -6.06 11.59
CA SER A 145 -11.52 -7.48 11.37
C SER A 145 -10.30 -8.37 11.60
N ILE A 146 -9.11 -7.94 11.17
CA ILE A 146 -7.87 -8.67 11.44
C ILE A 146 -7.56 -8.66 12.95
N ARG A 147 -7.73 -7.50 13.60
CA ARG A 147 -7.47 -7.32 15.04
C ARG A 147 -8.35 -8.21 15.91
N THR A 148 -9.57 -8.50 15.49
CA THR A 148 -10.46 -9.46 16.19
C THR A 148 -9.81 -10.84 16.32
N SER A 149 -9.09 -11.33 15.29
CA SER A 149 -8.36 -12.60 15.33
C SER A 149 -6.92 -12.48 15.83
N TYR A 150 -6.32 -11.30 15.67
CA TYR A 150 -4.93 -11.01 16.03
C TYR A 150 -4.85 -9.71 16.85
N PRO A 151 -5.21 -9.71 18.14
CA PRO A 151 -5.35 -8.49 18.95
C PRO A 151 -4.07 -7.64 19.08
N HIS A 152 -2.91 -8.23 18.84
CA HIS A 152 -1.60 -7.58 18.92
C HIS A 152 -1.14 -6.94 17.60
N ILE A 153 -1.95 -6.99 16.53
CA ILE A 153 -1.63 -6.26 15.30
C ILE A 153 -1.58 -4.75 15.57
N GLN A 154 -0.46 -4.14 15.23
CA GLN A 154 -0.22 -2.72 15.47
C GLN A 154 0.43 -2.03 14.27
N ILE A 155 0.24 -0.71 14.20
CA ILE A 155 0.97 0.12 13.25
C ILE A 155 2.45 0.08 13.61
N ARG A 156 3.32 0.01 12.61
CA ARG A 156 4.77 0.06 12.81
C ARG A 156 5.32 1.44 12.50
N TRP A 157 6.10 1.96 13.44
CA TRP A 157 6.74 3.28 13.31
C TRP A 157 8.24 3.20 13.09
N ASP A 158 8.87 2.07 13.46
CA ASP A 158 10.28 1.81 13.19
C ASP A 158 10.48 0.45 12.47
N PRO A 159 11.24 0.41 11.36
CA PRO A 159 11.63 -0.85 10.73
C PRO A 159 12.43 -1.80 11.64
N ALA A 160 13.06 -1.29 12.70
CA ALA A 160 13.76 -2.09 13.71
C ALA A 160 12.82 -2.79 14.72
N GLU A 161 11.54 -2.39 14.82
CA GLU A 161 10.55 -3.04 15.69
C GLU A 161 10.37 -4.52 15.32
N ARG A 162 10.55 -5.41 16.30
CA ARG A 162 10.34 -6.85 16.11
C ARG A 162 8.92 -7.23 16.49
N VAL A 163 7.96 -6.89 15.62
CA VAL A 163 6.57 -7.33 15.75
C VAL A 163 6.31 -8.52 14.84
N GLN A 164 5.57 -9.52 15.34
CA GLN A 164 5.20 -10.67 14.52
C GLN A 164 4.22 -10.28 13.41
N LEU A 165 3.28 -9.39 13.71
CA LEU A 165 2.28 -8.90 12.78
C LEU A 165 2.14 -7.39 12.96
N GLY A 166 2.43 -6.64 11.91
CA GLY A 166 2.29 -5.19 11.92
C GLY A 166 1.83 -4.65 10.59
N PHE A 167 1.43 -3.39 10.56
CA PHE A 167 1.02 -2.72 9.33
C PHE A 167 1.58 -1.31 9.21
N ILE A 168 1.64 -0.84 7.97
CA ILE A 168 2.05 0.52 7.61
C ILE A 168 1.14 1.07 6.52
N GLU A 169 1.10 2.40 6.44
CA GLU A 169 0.52 3.12 5.33
C GLU A 169 1.57 3.38 4.24
N VAL A 170 1.19 3.21 2.97
CA VAL A 170 2.09 3.37 1.81
C VAL A 170 1.36 4.08 0.66
N TYR A 171 2.13 4.64 -0.28
CA TYR A 171 1.59 5.22 -1.52
C TYR A 171 2.30 4.60 -2.74
N PRO A 172 1.68 3.67 -3.49
CA PRO A 172 2.35 2.85 -4.50
C PRO A 172 2.93 3.67 -5.66
N ALA A 173 2.28 4.77 -6.04
CA ALA A 173 2.79 5.63 -7.10
C ALA A 173 4.11 6.32 -6.71
N ALA A 174 4.38 6.53 -5.41
CA ALA A 174 5.67 7.04 -4.95
C ALA A 174 6.81 6.12 -5.34
N TRP A 175 6.63 4.80 -5.19
CA TRP A 175 7.67 3.82 -5.48
C TRP A 175 8.18 3.92 -6.91
N LEU A 176 7.27 4.03 -7.89
CA LEU A 176 7.63 4.20 -9.30
C LEU A 176 8.47 5.47 -9.53
N LEU A 177 8.05 6.59 -8.94
CA LEU A 177 8.75 7.86 -9.07
C LEU A 177 10.14 7.80 -8.42
N SER A 178 10.26 7.22 -7.22
CA SER A 178 11.52 7.04 -6.50
C SER A 178 12.48 6.05 -7.18
N GLU A 179 11.96 5.22 -8.08
CA GLU A 179 12.75 4.33 -8.95
C GLU A 179 13.03 4.92 -10.34
N LEU A 180 12.66 6.19 -10.58
CA LEU A 180 12.78 6.87 -11.87
C LEU A 180 12.03 6.13 -13.01
N ILE A 181 10.91 5.49 -12.66
CA ILE A 181 10.01 4.84 -13.60
C ILE A 181 8.75 5.71 -13.71
N SER A 182 8.58 6.40 -14.84
CA SER A 182 7.43 7.27 -15.04
C SER A 182 6.12 6.47 -15.05
N PRO A 183 5.13 6.72 -14.17
CA PRO A 183 3.86 6.00 -14.21
C PRO A 183 3.10 6.23 -15.53
N ASN A 184 3.25 7.43 -16.06
CA ASN A 184 2.62 7.89 -17.29
C ASN A 184 3.70 8.26 -18.33
N ILE A 185 3.38 8.11 -19.61
CA ILE A 185 4.23 8.57 -20.72
C ILE A 185 3.41 9.39 -21.71
N SER A 186 4.04 10.35 -22.37
CA SER A 186 3.43 11.11 -23.46
C SER A 186 3.84 10.48 -24.80
N ARG A 187 2.86 10.11 -25.62
CA ARG A 187 3.06 9.67 -27.02
C ARG A 187 1.99 10.31 -27.90
N ASP A 188 2.38 10.89 -29.02
CA ASP A 188 1.46 11.51 -30.00
C ASP A 188 0.50 12.53 -29.37
N LYS A 189 1.01 13.40 -28.49
CA LYS A 189 0.25 14.39 -27.71
C LYS A 189 -0.80 13.79 -26.76
N LYS A 190 -0.78 12.47 -26.53
CA LYS A 190 -1.65 11.75 -25.59
C LYS A 190 -0.85 11.24 -24.40
N THR A 191 -1.37 11.46 -23.20
CA THR A 191 -0.84 10.85 -21.97
C THR A 191 -1.36 9.42 -21.85
N ILE A 192 -0.45 8.46 -21.82
CA ILE A 192 -0.74 7.05 -21.59
C ILE A 192 -0.37 6.72 -20.14
N SER A 193 -1.40 6.49 -19.33
CA SER A 193 -1.27 6.06 -17.94
C SER A 193 -1.13 4.55 -17.83
N TYR A 194 -0.46 4.05 -16.79
CA TYR A 194 -0.55 2.63 -16.42
C TYR A 194 -1.92 2.28 -15.82
N LYS A 195 -2.68 3.26 -15.33
CA LYS A 195 -4.02 3.08 -14.77
C LYS A 195 -5.09 3.00 -15.85
N GLY A 196 -6.03 2.07 -15.71
CA GLY A 196 -7.14 1.79 -16.61
C GLY A 196 -7.09 0.41 -17.26
N THR A 197 -8.11 0.10 -18.06
CA THR A 197 -8.35 -1.22 -18.65
C THR A 197 -8.04 -1.29 -20.15
N LYS A 198 -7.70 -0.17 -20.80
CA LYS A 198 -7.44 -0.12 -22.24
C LYS A 198 -6.13 -0.86 -22.59
N PRO A 199 -5.97 -1.35 -23.84
CA PRO A 199 -4.74 -2.02 -24.27
C PRO A 199 -3.47 -1.20 -24.05
N GLU A 200 -3.56 0.12 -24.20
CA GLU A 200 -2.46 1.07 -23.93
C GLU A 200 -2.05 1.09 -22.45
N ASN A 201 -2.99 0.95 -21.51
CA ASN A 201 -2.70 0.86 -20.08
C ASN A 201 -1.99 -0.45 -19.75
N LYS A 202 -2.50 -1.58 -20.30
CA LYS A 202 -1.87 -2.90 -20.16
C LYS A 202 -0.45 -2.92 -20.72
N ARG A 203 -0.24 -2.30 -21.89
CA ARG A 203 1.09 -2.12 -22.50
C ARG A 203 2.00 -1.31 -21.59
N ARG A 204 1.51 -0.21 -20.99
CA ARG A 204 2.30 0.57 -20.04
C ARG A 204 2.69 -0.24 -18.81
N ARG A 205 1.78 -1.02 -18.22
CA ARG A 205 2.10 -1.93 -17.10
C ARG A 205 3.16 -2.97 -17.50
N MET A 206 3.05 -3.56 -18.68
CA MET A 206 4.08 -4.47 -19.21
C MET A 206 5.46 -3.80 -19.35
N GLU A 207 5.52 -2.58 -19.86
CA GLU A 207 6.76 -1.80 -19.96
C GLU A 207 7.35 -1.53 -18.57
N ILE A 208 6.53 -1.12 -17.59
CA ILE A 208 6.97 -0.90 -16.22
C ILE A 208 7.51 -2.20 -15.60
N ILE A 209 6.83 -3.33 -15.76
CA ILE A 209 7.29 -4.63 -15.25
C ILE A 209 8.66 -5.01 -15.83
N ARG A 210 8.95 -4.67 -17.09
CA ARG A 210 10.28 -4.87 -17.68
C ARG A 210 11.34 -4.00 -17.00
N GLU A 211 11.05 -2.73 -16.72
CA GLU A 211 11.96 -1.86 -15.98
C GLU A 211 12.18 -2.36 -14.54
N MET A 212 11.13 -2.82 -13.86
CA MET A 212 11.25 -3.45 -12.54
C MET A 212 12.16 -4.69 -12.58
N ARG A 213 12.05 -5.53 -13.61
CA ARG A 213 12.93 -6.70 -13.79
C ARG A 213 14.39 -6.30 -14.01
N LYS A 214 14.65 -5.24 -14.78
CA LYS A 214 16.02 -4.70 -14.95
C LYS A 214 16.62 -4.25 -13.62
N LYS A 215 15.79 -3.74 -12.71
CA LYS A 215 16.16 -3.40 -11.32
C LYS A 215 16.22 -4.60 -10.38
N GLY A 216 16.13 -5.83 -10.89
CA GLY A 216 16.30 -7.06 -10.11
C GLY A 216 15.03 -7.58 -9.43
N ILE A 217 13.86 -6.98 -9.68
CA ILE A 217 12.59 -7.46 -9.11
C ILE A 217 12.15 -8.75 -9.80
N ARG A 218 11.91 -9.80 -9.01
CA ARG A 218 11.55 -11.14 -9.48
C ARG A 218 10.05 -11.40 -9.34
N PHE A 219 9.44 -11.89 -10.42
CA PHE A 219 8.01 -12.23 -10.49
C PHE A 219 7.83 -13.70 -10.84
N THR A 220 7.14 -14.50 -10.01
CA THR A 220 6.87 -15.93 -10.30
C THR A 220 5.49 -16.13 -10.92
N GLY A 221 5.37 -16.10 -12.24
CA GLY A 221 4.15 -16.50 -12.98
C GLY A 221 2.93 -15.54 -12.88
N PHE A 222 2.77 -14.80 -11.79
CA PHE A 222 1.60 -13.95 -11.54
C PHE A 222 1.64 -12.57 -12.24
N TYR A 223 2.77 -12.19 -12.86
CA TYR A 223 2.91 -10.88 -13.53
C TYR A 223 1.88 -10.65 -14.66
N LYS A 224 1.34 -11.73 -15.25
CA LYS A 224 0.23 -11.63 -16.23
C LYS A 224 -0.99 -10.94 -15.62
N LYS A 225 -1.33 -11.29 -14.37
CA LYS A 225 -2.46 -10.68 -13.66
C LYS A 225 -2.23 -9.20 -13.39
N MET A 226 -0.99 -8.81 -13.03
CA MET A 226 -0.63 -7.40 -12.88
C MET A 226 -0.78 -6.60 -14.20
N ILE A 227 -0.57 -7.24 -15.35
CA ILE A 227 -0.78 -6.58 -16.65
C ILE A 227 -2.27 -6.39 -16.90
N GLU A 228 -3.08 -7.39 -16.60
CA GLU A 228 -4.53 -7.34 -16.83
C GLU A 228 -5.25 -6.40 -15.87
N GLU A 229 -4.87 -6.40 -14.59
CA GLU A 229 -5.60 -5.77 -13.50
C GLU A 229 -4.69 -4.79 -12.73
N GLU A 230 -5.04 -3.50 -12.77
CA GLU A 230 -4.25 -2.45 -12.13
C GLU A 230 -4.16 -2.59 -10.62
N HIS A 231 -5.22 -3.08 -9.97
CA HIS A 231 -5.27 -3.21 -8.51
C HIS A 231 -4.22 -4.22 -8.01
N PHE A 232 -4.04 -5.32 -8.74
CA PHE A 232 -2.97 -6.27 -8.43
C PHE A 232 -1.58 -5.69 -8.68
N PHE A 233 -1.45 -4.80 -9.67
CA PHE A 233 -0.20 -4.09 -9.91
C PHE A 233 0.13 -3.10 -8.78
N ASP A 234 -0.83 -2.28 -8.35
CA ASP A 234 -0.67 -1.33 -7.25
C ASP A 234 -0.42 -2.06 -5.91
N ALA A 235 -1.07 -3.19 -5.66
CA ALA A 235 -0.78 -4.04 -4.50
C ALA A 235 0.66 -4.57 -4.50
N CYS A 236 1.24 -4.87 -5.67
CA CYS A 236 2.66 -5.24 -5.76
C CYS A 236 3.58 -4.08 -5.41
N LEU A 237 3.24 -2.86 -5.88
CA LEU A 237 4.00 -1.66 -5.51
C LEU A 237 3.93 -1.40 -4.00
N CYS A 238 2.78 -1.66 -3.35
CA CYS A 238 2.64 -1.59 -1.90
C CYS A 238 3.64 -2.51 -1.19
N CYS A 239 3.83 -3.76 -1.65
CA CYS A 239 4.85 -4.65 -1.10
C CYS A 239 6.27 -4.06 -1.24
N LEU A 240 6.55 -3.37 -2.34
CA LEU A 240 7.87 -2.78 -2.57
C LEU A 240 8.10 -1.54 -1.71
N CYS A 241 7.07 -0.75 -1.41
CA CYS A 241 7.12 0.26 -0.36
C CYS A 241 7.44 -0.38 1.00
N GLY A 242 6.79 -1.49 1.35
CA GLY A 242 7.10 -2.25 2.57
C GLY A 242 8.54 -2.78 2.60
N LYS A 243 9.05 -3.22 1.45
CA LYS A 243 10.45 -3.62 1.30
C LYS A 243 11.39 -2.44 1.57
N ASP A 244 11.08 -1.26 1.02
CA ASP A 244 11.87 -0.04 1.25
C ASP A 244 11.83 0.41 2.71
N PHE A 245 10.68 0.25 3.40
CA PHE A 245 10.56 0.46 4.84
C PHE A 245 11.53 -0.46 5.61
N LEU A 246 11.49 -1.76 5.36
CA LEU A 246 12.34 -2.75 6.06
C LEU A 246 13.83 -2.60 5.74
N ASP A 247 14.17 -2.21 4.51
CA ASP A 247 15.54 -1.87 4.12
C ASP A 247 16.03 -0.53 4.72
N GLN A 248 15.19 0.18 5.50
CA GLN A 248 15.46 1.52 6.04
C GLN A 248 15.76 2.57 4.95
N ARG A 249 15.15 2.42 3.77
CA ARG A 249 15.24 3.37 2.65
C ARG A 249 14.06 4.33 2.58
N ALA A 250 12.99 4.09 3.34
CA ALA A 250 11.85 4.98 3.44
C ALA A 250 12.14 6.18 4.36
N ILE A 251 11.53 7.32 4.05
CA ILE A 251 11.63 8.54 4.85
C ILE A 251 10.86 8.35 6.15
N ARG A 252 11.53 8.59 7.28
CA ARG A 252 10.93 8.58 8.62
C ARG A 252 10.17 9.89 8.87
N PRO A 253 9.12 9.89 9.71
CA PRO A 253 8.52 11.13 10.18
C PRO A 253 9.57 12.05 10.84
N PHE A 254 9.43 13.36 10.67
CA PHE A 254 10.30 14.33 11.32
C PHE A 254 10.02 14.36 12.83
N PRO A 255 11.04 14.45 13.71
CA PRO A 255 10.84 14.38 15.16
C PRO A 255 9.92 15.44 15.76
N ASP A 256 9.81 16.60 15.12
CA ASP A 256 8.97 17.74 15.51
C ASP A 256 7.52 17.63 15.02
N LEU A 257 7.23 16.71 14.10
CA LEU A 257 5.91 16.53 13.51
C LEU A 257 5.08 15.50 14.29
N THR A 258 4.62 15.87 15.48
CA THR A 258 3.92 14.96 16.40
C THR A 258 2.51 14.56 15.93
N SER A 259 1.88 15.36 15.06
CA SER A 259 0.56 15.10 14.46
C SER A 259 0.49 13.74 13.74
N VAL A 260 1.59 13.31 13.11
CA VAL A 260 1.67 12.06 12.33
C VAL A 260 1.25 10.82 13.12
N PHE A 261 1.45 10.78 14.44
CA PHE A 261 1.06 9.61 15.24
C PHE A 261 -0.46 9.45 15.35
N LYS A 262 -1.21 10.55 15.16
CA LYS A 262 -2.67 10.55 15.06
C LYS A 262 -3.15 10.48 13.61
N GLU A 263 -2.47 11.19 12.73
CA GLU A 263 -2.87 11.35 11.32
C GLU A 263 -2.48 10.15 10.43
N GLY A 264 -1.41 9.43 10.78
CA GLY A 264 -0.75 8.43 9.93
C GLY A 264 0.45 9.00 9.16
N TRP A 265 1.24 8.09 8.58
CA TRP A 265 2.43 8.44 7.79
C TRP A 265 2.60 7.54 6.58
N ILE A 266 2.76 8.15 5.41
CA ILE A 266 3.01 7.45 4.16
C ILE A 266 4.48 7.08 4.09
N TRP A 267 4.79 5.79 4.26
CA TRP A 267 6.14 5.28 4.10
C TRP A 267 6.51 5.19 2.63
N MET A 268 7.44 6.05 2.21
CA MET A 268 7.96 6.07 0.84
C MET A 268 9.46 6.40 0.81
N LYS A 269 10.14 5.86 -0.19
CA LYS A 269 11.54 6.16 -0.51
C LYS A 269 11.66 7.57 -1.13
N PRO A 270 12.72 8.35 -0.86
CA PRO A 270 12.93 9.63 -1.52
C PRO A 270 13.12 9.51 -3.04
N THR A 271 12.67 10.53 -3.78
CA THR A 271 13.06 10.78 -5.16
C THR A 271 14.43 11.47 -5.15
N ILE A 272 15.40 10.93 -5.90
CA ILE A 272 16.74 11.51 -6.07
C ILE A 272 16.79 12.21 -7.43
#